data_AF-A0A3A9BR79-F1
#
_entry.id   AF-A0A3A9BR79-F1
#
_cell.length_a   1.000
_cell.length_b   1.000
_cell.length_c   1.000
_cell.angle_alpha   90.00
_cell.angle_beta   90.00
_cell.angle_gamma   90.00
#
_symmetry.space_group_name_H-M   'P 1'
#
loop_
_entity.id
_entity.type
_entity.pdbx_description
1 polymer ?
#
loop_
_entity_poly.entity_id
_entity_poly.type
_entity_poly.pdbx_seq_one_letter_code
_entity_poly.pdbx_strand_id
1 'polypeptide(L)'
;MADVARGILLSGILDSFRNNRRNPVCRVFIPGDTRMFDKLPKALKKWMAQEWEHFGKCQESEAEEAVNTAWFHRYLQYQTSIGDLYDFVQRNGEEGSGDTEFLKRLTDRAFRYGAEFSEDRSADFTEQERQCVFAFYGIGIRVLRRVLQEITPKAESTLISRIMRNPETAEVRILNNLMYEKLENDEMWWHIRYCIDHEIRGLEELMVNVAKNGQWKAWVRQAAAEYACRFMDVGTICIELLSGLHGKLFYWTAEQFIDTRDKRLKDQLRNYARYYTGQEMQQDVCLVKMQDKDGVRRICGYLERLKRMSRTVEPMDPILAIGEIESAELLEELGRLTDLLMRDDFRDRKWNGLQAALVSALARVASAGEKEYEQVMELMTVRAKRCGPGKRMEKLSCMVEDIRWRIRG
;
A
#
# COMPACT_ATOMS: atom_id res chain seq x y z
N MET A 1 -6.54 27.01 -9.36
CA MET A 1 -5.34 26.15 -9.40
C MET A 1 -5.78 24.69 -9.24
N ALA A 2 -5.13 23.74 -9.89
CA ALA A 2 -5.41 22.33 -9.61
C ALA A 2 -4.86 22.01 -8.21
N ASP A 3 -5.71 21.51 -7.32
CA ASP A 3 -5.35 21.26 -5.93
C ASP A 3 -4.32 20.13 -5.80
N VAL A 4 -3.06 20.52 -5.59
CA VAL A 4 -1.91 19.60 -5.58
C VAL A 4 -1.93 18.73 -4.33
N ALA A 5 -2.17 19.33 -3.16
CA ALA A 5 -2.23 18.63 -1.88
C ALA A 5 -3.30 17.53 -1.86
N ARG A 6 -4.53 17.85 -2.31
CA ARG A 6 -5.60 16.87 -2.49
C ARG A 6 -5.18 15.73 -3.41
N GLY A 7 -4.52 16.08 -4.52
CA GLY A 7 -4.06 15.13 -5.52
C GLY A 7 -3.01 14.14 -4.98
N ILE A 8 -2.08 14.63 -4.15
CA ILE A 8 -1.06 13.84 -3.47
C ILE A 8 -1.72 12.94 -2.41
N LEU A 9 -2.60 13.49 -1.56
CA LEU A 9 -3.33 12.74 -0.53
C LEU A 9 -4.12 11.57 -1.14
N LEU A 10 -4.89 11.85 -2.19
CA LEU A 10 -5.66 10.84 -2.91
C LEU A 10 -4.75 9.74 -3.49
N SER A 11 -3.63 10.12 -4.10
CA SER A 11 -2.68 9.14 -4.67
C SER A 11 -2.05 8.29 -3.58
N GLY A 12 -1.55 8.90 -2.50
CA GLY A 12 -0.90 8.20 -1.40
C GLY A 12 -1.84 7.24 -0.66
N ILE A 13 -3.12 7.58 -0.52
CA ILE A 13 -4.13 6.66 0.02
C ILE A 13 -4.33 5.45 -0.90
N LEU A 14 -4.46 5.68 -2.22
CA LEU A 14 -4.61 4.59 -3.19
C LEU A 14 -3.39 3.67 -3.21
N ASP A 15 -2.20 4.24 -3.11
CA ASP A 15 -0.95 3.51 -3.07
C ASP A 15 -0.83 2.71 -1.76
N SER A 16 -1.27 3.27 -0.63
CA SER A 16 -1.34 2.56 0.65
C SER A 16 -2.34 1.40 0.61
N PHE A 17 -3.51 1.58 -0.02
CA PHE A 17 -4.50 0.51 -0.20
C PHE A 17 -4.00 -0.62 -1.11
N ARG A 18 -3.26 -0.28 -2.18
CA ARG A 18 -2.67 -1.26 -3.11
C ARG A 18 -1.51 -2.03 -2.49
N ASN A 19 -0.93 -1.51 -1.41
CA ASN A 19 0.04 -2.25 -0.64
C ASN A 19 -0.70 -3.31 0.18
N ASN A 20 -0.81 -4.53 -0.36
CA ASN A 20 -1.55 -5.63 0.27
C ASN A 20 -1.01 -6.01 1.66
N ARG A 21 0.22 -5.59 2.02
CA ARG A 21 0.80 -5.77 3.37
C ARG A 21 0.17 -4.88 4.43
N ARG A 22 -0.46 -3.77 4.03
CA ARG A 22 -1.08 -2.79 4.94
C ARG A 22 -2.58 -3.00 5.12
N ASN A 23 -3.14 -4.04 4.48
CA ASN A 23 -4.56 -4.31 4.51
C ASN A 23 -4.83 -5.70 5.14
N PRO A 24 -4.90 -5.79 6.48
CA PRO A 24 -5.11 -7.06 7.19
C PRO A 24 -6.52 -7.65 6.97
N VAL A 25 -7.42 -6.92 6.31
CA VAL A 25 -8.79 -7.36 6.06
C VAL A 25 -8.95 -7.52 4.55
N CYS A 26 -9.32 -8.73 4.11
CA CYS A 26 -9.76 -9.02 2.74
C CYS A 26 -10.97 -8.17 2.35
N ARG A 27 -10.72 -6.91 1.96
CA ARG A 27 -11.70 -6.00 1.35
C ARG A 27 -11.65 -6.04 -0.17
N VAL A 28 -10.97 -7.02 -0.77
CA VAL A 28 -10.72 -7.03 -2.23
C VAL A 28 -11.93 -7.55 -3.01
N PHE A 29 -12.80 -8.34 -2.39
CA PHE A 29 -14.08 -8.74 -2.99
C PHE A 29 -15.15 -8.81 -1.89
N ILE A 30 -16.34 -8.29 -2.17
CA ILE A 30 -17.52 -8.30 -1.27
C ILE A 30 -18.54 -9.28 -1.84
N PRO A 31 -19.29 -10.01 -0.99
CA PRO A 31 -20.62 -10.54 -1.30
C PRO A 31 -21.42 -9.71 -2.32
N GLY A 32 -21.91 -10.35 -3.39
CA GLY A 32 -22.80 -9.73 -4.38
C GLY A 32 -22.20 -8.90 -5.51
N ASP A 33 -20.89 -8.59 -5.55
CA ASP A 33 -20.33 -7.76 -6.63
C ASP A 33 -18.90 -8.15 -7.06
N THR A 34 -18.72 -8.46 -8.34
CA THR A 34 -17.47 -8.93 -8.94
C THR A 34 -16.47 -7.80 -9.26
N ARG A 35 -16.81 -6.51 -9.01
CA ARG A 35 -16.08 -5.34 -9.55
C ARG A 35 -15.36 -4.46 -8.50
N MET A 36 -14.99 -5.01 -7.35
CA MET A 36 -14.50 -4.24 -6.18
C MET A 36 -13.21 -3.43 -6.38
N PHE A 37 -12.29 -3.85 -7.27
CA PHE A 37 -11.13 -3.01 -7.64
C PHE A 37 -11.55 -1.61 -8.11
N ASP A 38 -12.76 -1.47 -8.68
CA ASP A 38 -13.28 -0.19 -9.12
C ASP A 38 -13.98 0.61 -8.03
N LYS A 39 -14.49 -0.02 -6.96
CA LYS A 39 -15.32 0.67 -5.95
C LYS A 39 -14.50 1.57 -5.04
N LEU A 40 -13.36 1.11 -4.52
CA LEU A 40 -12.56 1.96 -3.63
C LEU A 40 -12.06 3.22 -4.35
N PRO A 41 -11.47 3.16 -5.56
CA PRO A 41 -11.10 4.38 -6.27
C PRO A 41 -12.29 5.29 -6.58
N LYS A 42 -13.47 4.74 -6.87
CA LYS A 42 -14.71 5.52 -7.12
C LYS A 42 -15.23 6.18 -5.83
N ALA A 43 -15.40 5.42 -4.76
CA ALA A 43 -15.87 5.89 -3.45
C ALA A 43 -14.88 6.91 -2.87
N LEU A 44 -13.58 6.63 -2.93
CA LEU A 44 -12.54 7.53 -2.46
C LEU A 44 -12.59 8.87 -3.21
N LYS A 45 -12.70 8.86 -4.55
CA LYS A 45 -12.83 10.09 -5.34
C LYS A 45 -14.08 10.88 -4.96
N LYS A 46 -15.21 10.21 -4.77
CA LYS A 46 -16.49 10.81 -4.38
C LYS A 46 -16.39 11.48 -3.00
N TRP A 47 -16.00 10.73 -1.98
CA TRP A 47 -15.92 11.25 -0.61
C TRP A 47 -14.83 12.29 -0.43
N MET A 48 -13.68 12.12 -1.09
CA MET A 48 -12.63 13.14 -1.11
C MET A 48 -13.12 14.44 -1.75
N ALA A 49 -13.92 14.39 -2.83
CA ALA A 49 -14.47 15.61 -3.42
C ALA A 49 -15.40 16.37 -2.46
N GLN A 50 -16.27 15.64 -1.76
CA GLN A 50 -17.24 16.23 -0.83
C GLN A 50 -16.56 16.86 0.40
N GLU A 51 -15.65 16.12 1.05
CA GLU A 51 -14.94 16.63 2.22
C GLU A 51 -13.99 17.78 1.87
N TRP A 52 -13.41 17.76 0.67
CA TRP A 52 -12.56 18.84 0.20
C TRP A 52 -13.33 20.14 -0.09
N GLU A 53 -14.53 20.03 -0.66
CA GLU A 53 -15.40 21.19 -0.84
C GLU A 53 -15.81 21.81 0.51
N HIS A 54 -16.05 20.97 1.52
CA HIS A 54 -16.33 21.44 2.87
C HIS A 54 -15.11 22.14 3.50
N PHE A 55 -13.92 21.56 3.34
CA PHE A 55 -12.66 22.15 3.81
C PHE A 55 -12.44 23.55 3.24
N GLY A 56 -12.53 23.74 1.92
CA GLY A 56 -12.34 25.06 1.30
C GLY A 56 -13.39 26.11 1.71
N LYS A 57 -14.58 25.70 2.19
CA LYS A 57 -15.58 26.64 2.74
C LYS A 57 -15.31 27.05 4.18
N CYS A 58 -14.54 26.25 4.92
CA CYS A 58 -14.30 26.43 6.35
C CYS A 58 -12.93 27.04 6.68
N GLN A 59 -12.01 27.10 5.72
CA GLN A 59 -10.70 27.72 5.90
C GLN A 59 -10.69 29.16 5.38
N GLU A 60 -9.95 30.03 6.07
CA GLU A 60 -9.60 31.35 5.53
C GLU A 60 -8.64 31.17 4.34
N SER A 61 -8.73 32.04 3.33
CA SER A 61 -7.95 31.90 2.09
C SER A 61 -6.43 31.85 2.36
N GLU A 62 -5.94 32.62 3.32
CA GLU A 62 -4.52 32.66 3.72
C GLU A 62 -4.10 31.36 4.44
N ALA A 63 -4.99 30.76 5.25
CA ALA A 63 -4.71 29.49 5.92
C ALA A 63 -4.68 28.32 4.91
N GLU A 64 -5.53 28.34 3.88
CA GLU A 64 -5.53 27.33 2.80
C GLU A 64 -4.23 27.33 1.98
N GLU A 65 -3.49 28.44 1.94
CA GLU A 65 -2.17 28.49 1.30
C GLU A 65 -1.15 27.57 1.99
N ALA A 66 -1.28 27.33 3.30
CA ALA A 66 -0.37 26.49 4.07
C ALA A 66 -0.21 25.07 3.48
N VAL A 67 -1.34 24.46 3.09
CA VAL A 67 -1.35 23.12 2.49
C VAL A 67 -0.95 23.12 1.02
N ASN A 68 -0.87 24.29 0.39
CA ASN A 68 -0.47 24.46 -1.01
C ASN A 68 1.00 24.91 -1.17
N THR A 69 1.78 24.92 -0.09
CA THR A 69 3.21 25.25 -0.11
C THR A 69 4.07 24.15 -0.72
N ALA A 70 5.21 24.53 -1.33
CA ALA A 70 6.13 23.58 -1.95
C ALA A 70 6.73 22.58 -0.95
N TRP A 71 7.08 23.03 0.27
CA TRP A 71 7.64 22.17 1.31
C TRP A 71 6.61 21.14 1.80
N PHE A 72 5.34 21.52 1.93
CA PHE A 72 4.31 20.59 2.40
C PHE A 72 3.98 19.55 1.34
N HIS A 73 3.93 19.94 0.06
CA HIS A 73 3.81 18.97 -1.04
C HIS A 73 4.97 17.97 -1.06
N ARG A 74 6.20 18.46 -0.87
CA ARG A 74 7.42 17.63 -0.76
C ARG A 74 7.33 16.66 0.42
N TYR A 75 6.90 17.16 1.59
CA TYR A 75 6.67 16.36 2.79
C TYR A 75 5.65 15.23 2.53
N LEU A 76 4.49 15.56 1.97
CA LEU A 76 3.44 14.58 1.67
C LEU A 76 3.89 13.50 0.67
N GLN A 77 4.72 13.86 -0.32
CA GLN A 77 5.19 12.92 -1.35
C GLN A 77 6.27 11.98 -0.84
N TYR A 78 7.21 12.52 -0.05
CA TYR A 78 8.44 11.80 0.28
C TYR A 78 8.45 11.25 1.70
N GLN A 79 7.53 11.62 2.58
CA GLN A 79 7.48 11.10 3.96
C GLN A 79 6.34 10.09 4.15
N THR A 80 6.26 9.49 5.33
CA THR A 80 5.32 8.37 5.61
C THR A 80 3.92 8.83 6.02
N SER A 81 3.65 10.14 6.13
CA SER A 81 2.47 10.69 6.78
C SER A 81 1.13 10.15 6.24
N ILE A 82 0.96 10.06 4.92
CA ILE A 82 -0.26 9.51 4.30
C ILE A 82 -0.40 8.02 4.56
N GLY A 83 0.73 7.30 4.57
CA GLY A 83 0.77 5.89 4.90
C GLY A 83 0.41 5.63 6.37
N ASP A 84 0.97 6.43 7.28
CA ASP A 84 0.70 6.37 8.72
C ASP A 84 -0.79 6.69 8.99
N LEU A 85 -1.34 7.68 8.28
CA LEU A 85 -2.76 8.03 8.31
C LEU A 85 -3.64 6.85 7.87
N TYR A 86 -3.28 6.19 6.77
CA TYR A 86 -4.00 5.01 6.30
C TYR A 86 -3.99 3.89 7.34
N ASP A 87 -2.81 3.55 7.86
CA ASP A 87 -2.62 2.48 8.84
C ASP A 87 -3.35 2.78 10.17
N PHE A 88 -3.36 4.04 10.59
CA PHE A 88 -4.10 4.48 11.78
C PHE A 88 -5.61 4.22 11.65
N VAL A 89 -6.21 4.57 10.51
CA VAL A 89 -7.65 4.34 10.27
C VAL A 89 -7.97 2.85 10.15
N GLN A 90 -7.07 2.05 9.57
CA GLN A 90 -7.25 0.59 9.51
C GLN A 90 -7.33 -0.05 10.90
N ARG A 91 -6.55 0.47 11.86
CA ARG A 91 -6.47 -0.08 13.23
C ARG A 91 -7.58 0.44 14.16
N ASN A 92 -8.07 1.66 13.95
CA ASN A 92 -9.01 2.34 14.84
C ASN A 92 -10.35 2.56 14.13
N GLY A 93 -10.98 1.48 13.68
CA GLY A 93 -12.14 1.47 12.75
C GLY A 93 -13.37 2.29 13.17
N GLU A 94 -13.48 2.74 14.42
CA GLU A 94 -14.57 3.58 14.93
C GLU A 94 -14.09 4.99 15.33
N GLU A 95 -15.00 5.96 15.34
CA GLU A 95 -14.70 7.35 15.72
C GLU A 95 -14.37 7.46 17.22
N GLY A 96 -13.32 8.21 17.58
CA GLY A 96 -13.24 8.87 18.88
C GLY A 96 -12.01 8.60 19.75
N SER A 97 -11.36 7.42 19.70
CA SER A 97 -10.19 7.18 20.55
C SER A 97 -8.87 7.49 19.83
N GLY A 98 -8.25 8.62 20.19
CA GLY A 98 -6.87 8.95 19.79
C GLY A 98 -6.70 9.76 18.50
N ASP A 99 -7.78 10.09 17.79
CA ASP A 99 -7.72 10.88 16.55
C ASP A 99 -7.02 12.22 16.74
N THR A 100 -7.43 13.00 17.73
CA THR A 100 -6.86 14.33 18.00
C THR A 100 -5.37 14.26 18.31
N GLU A 101 -4.94 13.28 19.11
CA GLU A 101 -3.53 13.10 19.44
C GLU A 101 -2.72 12.65 18.21
N PHE A 102 -3.27 11.72 17.43
CA PHE A 102 -2.64 11.25 16.20
C PHE A 102 -2.49 12.38 15.17
N LEU A 103 -3.55 13.15 14.94
CA LEU A 103 -3.54 14.31 14.04
C LEU A 103 -2.55 15.37 14.52
N LYS A 104 -2.50 15.69 15.82
CA LYS A 104 -1.48 16.59 16.39
C LYS A 104 -0.07 16.11 16.08
N ARG A 105 0.23 14.83 16.29
CA ARG A 105 1.56 14.26 15.97
C ARG A 105 1.90 14.36 14.49
N LEU A 106 0.96 14.11 13.58
CA LEU A 106 1.19 14.26 12.14
C LEU A 106 1.44 15.73 11.75
N THR A 107 0.66 16.65 12.32
CA THR A 107 0.81 18.09 12.11
C THR A 107 2.15 18.58 12.63
N ASP A 108 2.52 18.28 13.88
CA ASP A 108 3.81 18.68 14.47
C ASP A 108 4.99 18.14 13.67
N ARG A 109 4.89 16.88 13.22
CA ARG A 109 5.91 16.28 12.36
C ARG A 109 6.04 17.03 11.03
N ALA A 110 4.93 17.42 10.40
CA ALA A 110 4.95 18.23 9.18
C ALA A 110 5.64 19.57 9.39
N PHE A 111 5.34 20.28 10.49
CA PHE A 111 5.96 21.58 10.76
C PHE A 111 7.42 21.49 11.19
N ARG A 112 7.86 20.41 11.82
CA ARG A 112 9.31 20.17 12.04
C ARG A 112 10.05 20.03 10.70
N TYR A 113 9.46 19.31 9.74
CA TYR A 113 10.00 19.26 8.38
C TYR A 113 9.95 20.65 7.72
N GLY A 114 8.83 21.36 7.85
CA GLY A 114 8.66 22.71 7.32
C GLY A 114 9.73 23.68 7.83
N ALA A 115 10.04 23.66 9.13
CA ALA A 115 11.06 24.53 9.73
C ALA A 115 12.47 24.33 9.13
N GLU A 116 12.78 23.12 8.65
CA GLU A 116 14.07 22.81 8.02
C GLU A 116 14.10 23.12 6.52
N PHE A 117 12.97 22.96 5.83
CA PHE A 117 12.90 22.93 4.36
C PHE A 117 11.99 23.99 3.72
N SER A 118 11.37 24.87 4.50
CA SER A 118 10.70 26.07 3.98
C SER A 118 11.71 27.00 3.28
N GLU A 119 11.21 27.79 2.33
CA GLU A 119 12.03 28.77 1.61
C GLU A 119 12.65 29.79 2.57
N ASP A 120 11.87 30.22 3.57
CA ASP A 120 12.33 30.98 4.72
C ASP A 120 12.69 30.01 5.86
N ARG A 121 13.94 29.54 5.92
CA ARG A 121 14.48 28.55 6.89
C ARG A 121 14.51 29.04 8.36
N SER A 122 13.37 29.52 8.84
CA SER A 122 13.05 29.93 10.21
C SER A 122 11.57 30.32 10.32
N ALA A 123 10.67 29.71 9.53
CA ALA A 123 9.28 30.13 9.47
C ALA A 123 8.59 29.92 10.83
N ASP A 124 8.22 31.02 11.48
CA ASP A 124 7.29 31.02 12.61
C ASP A 124 5.88 30.75 12.06
N PHE A 125 5.54 29.47 11.93
CA PHE A 125 4.22 29.06 11.47
C PHE A 125 3.13 29.50 12.45
N THR A 126 2.11 30.17 11.92
CA THR A 126 0.96 30.64 12.67
C THR A 126 0.11 29.47 13.17
N GLU A 127 -0.67 29.74 14.22
CA GLU A 127 -1.63 28.76 14.73
C GLU A 127 -2.72 28.43 13.70
N GLN A 128 -3.10 29.39 12.84
CA GLN A 128 -4.06 29.19 11.75
C GLN A 128 -3.52 28.21 10.70
N GLU A 129 -2.26 28.34 10.29
CA GLU A 129 -1.62 27.38 9.38
C GLU A 129 -1.56 25.97 9.99
N ARG A 130 -1.25 25.88 11.30
CA ARG A 130 -1.26 24.61 12.04
C ARG A 130 -2.64 23.96 12.06
N GLN A 131 -3.67 24.75 12.32
CA GLN A 131 -5.06 24.30 12.29
C GLN A 131 -5.50 23.85 10.90
N CYS A 132 -5.03 24.53 9.84
CA CYS A 132 -5.30 24.14 8.46
C CYS A 132 -4.68 22.77 8.12
N VAL A 133 -3.40 22.54 8.43
CA VAL A 133 -2.74 21.24 8.22
C VAL A 133 -3.37 20.13 9.07
N PHE A 134 -3.78 20.45 10.31
CA PHE A 134 -4.54 19.53 11.16
C PHE A 134 -5.88 19.13 10.52
N ALA A 135 -6.63 20.11 10.04
CA ALA A 135 -7.91 19.89 9.37
C ALA A 135 -7.74 19.10 8.05
N PHE A 136 -6.66 19.34 7.31
CA PHE A 136 -6.29 18.58 6.12
C PHE A 136 -6.12 17.09 6.40
N TYR A 137 -5.37 16.71 7.45
CA TYR A 137 -5.28 15.30 7.84
C TYR A 137 -6.61 14.75 8.34
N GLY A 138 -7.42 15.59 9.00
CA GLY A 138 -8.79 15.25 9.42
C GLY A 138 -9.69 14.85 8.25
N ILE A 139 -9.57 15.49 7.08
CA ILE A 139 -10.26 15.06 5.84
C ILE A 139 -9.90 13.62 5.52
N GLY A 140 -8.60 13.31 5.53
CA GLY A 140 -8.10 11.98 5.22
C GLY A 140 -8.71 10.89 6.10
N ILE A 141 -8.79 11.12 7.42
CA ILE A 141 -9.44 10.20 8.37
C ILE A 141 -10.92 10.01 8.03
N ARG A 142 -11.69 11.11 7.91
CA ARG A 142 -13.14 11.05 7.65
C ARG A 142 -13.45 10.36 6.32
N VAL A 143 -12.73 10.71 5.27
CA VAL A 143 -12.86 10.10 3.94
C VAL A 143 -12.58 8.61 4.02
N LEU A 144 -11.46 8.20 4.63
CA LEU A 144 -11.10 6.79 4.76
C LEU A 144 -12.19 6.02 5.51
N ARG A 145 -12.64 6.49 6.68
CA ARG A 145 -13.70 5.83 7.45
C ARG A 145 -14.99 5.65 6.63
N ARG A 146 -15.45 6.69 5.94
CA ARG A 146 -16.65 6.59 5.07
C ARG A 146 -16.47 5.61 3.93
N VAL A 147 -15.31 5.64 3.26
CA VAL A 147 -14.99 4.69 2.19
C VAL A 147 -14.99 3.27 2.75
N LEU A 148 -14.34 3.03 3.88
CA LEU A 148 -14.28 1.71 4.52
C LEU A 148 -15.67 1.23 4.93
N GLN A 149 -16.51 2.10 5.50
CA GLN A 149 -17.89 1.77 5.86
C GLN A 149 -18.74 1.46 4.63
N GLU A 150 -18.57 2.18 3.52
CA GLU A 150 -19.30 1.97 2.27
C GLU A 150 -18.90 0.65 1.58
N ILE A 151 -17.63 0.27 1.65
CA ILE A 151 -17.10 -0.92 0.98
C ILE A 151 -17.00 -2.15 1.90
N THR A 152 -17.33 -2.06 3.18
CA THR A 152 -17.31 -3.25 4.05
C THR A 152 -18.65 -3.97 3.94
N PRO A 153 -18.67 -5.29 3.63
CA PRO A 153 -19.91 -6.07 3.57
C PRO A 153 -20.67 -5.99 4.90
N LYS A 154 -22.00 -5.89 4.85
CA LYS A 154 -22.89 -5.97 6.03
C LYS A 154 -23.47 -7.39 6.12
N ALA A 155 -23.61 -7.92 7.33
CA ALA A 155 -24.28 -9.20 7.57
C ALA A 155 -25.79 -9.04 7.32
N GLU A 156 -26.28 -9.44 6.16
CA GLU A 156 -27.74 -9.40 5.88
C GLU A 156 -28.42 -10.76 6.08
N SER A 157 -27.68 -11.86 6.28
CA SER A 157 -28.28 -13.18 6.45
C SER A 157 -28.88 -13.39 7.87
N THR A 158 -30.12 -13.88 7.87
CA THR A 158 -30.87 -14.28 9.06
C THR A 158 -30.23 -15.46 9.79
N LEU A 159 -29.51 -16.34 9.08
CA LEU A 159 -28.76 -17.46 9.68
C LEU A 159 -27.63 -16.94 10.56
N ILE A 160 -26.83 -15.98 10.07
CA ILE A 160 -25.72 -15.37 10.80
C ILE A 160 -26.25 -14.62 12.03
N SER A 161 -27.33 -13.84 11.83
CA SER A 161 -27.99 -13.13 12.92
C SER A 161 -28.49 -14.08 14.02
N ARG A 162 -28.85 -15.33 13.70
CA ARG A 162 -29.24 -16.36 14.67
C ARG A 162 -28.05 -17.01 15.36
N ILE A 163 -26.97 -17.27 14.63
CA ILE A 163 -25.73 -17.86 15.19
C ILE A 163 -25.10 -16.89 16.19
N MET A 164 -25.01 -15.60 15.86
CA MET A 164 -24.46 -14.56 16.73
C MET A 164 -25.28 -14.31 18.01
N ARG A 165 -26.56 -14.70 18.04
CA ARG A 165 -27.41 -14.58 19.24
C ARG A 165 -27.14 -15.64 20.30
N ASN A 166 -26.44 -16.73 19.97
CA ASN A 166 -26.09 -17.77 20.93
C ASN A 166 -24.61 -18.19 20.80
N PRO A 167 -23.68 -17.36 21.29
CA PRO A 167 -22.24 -17.53 21.08
C PRO A 167 -21.69 -18.86 21.64
N GLU A 168 -22.29 -19.41 22.69
CA GLU A 168 -21.87 -20.67 23.32
C GLU A 168 -21.97 -21.90 22.39
N THR A 169 -22.82 -21.83 21.35
CA THR A 169 -23.00 -22.92 20.37
C THR A 169 -22.61 -22.53 18.96
N ALA A 170 -22.08 -21.32 18.78
CA ALA A 170 -21.78 -20.76 17.46
C ALA A 170 -20.69 -21.57 16.74
N GLU A 171 -19.60 -21.90 17.43
CA GLU A 171 -18.50 -22.68 16.87
C GLU A 171 -18.96 -24.06 16.36
N VAL A 172 -19.68 -24.83 17.19
CA VAL A 172 -20.19 -26.16 16.82
C VAL A 172 -21.10 -26.09 15.60
N ARG A 173 -21.99 -25.09 15.55
CA ARG A 173 -22.89 -24.88 14.41
C ARG A 173 -22.11 -24.50 13.16
N ILE A 174 -21.13 -23.62 13.27
CA ILE A 174 -20.33 -23.18 12.13
C ILE A 174 -19.52 -24.34 11.55
N LEU A 175 -18.90 -25.15 12.41
CA LEU A 175 -18.17 -26.35 11.99
C LEU A 175 -19.09 -27.38 11.32
N ASN A 176 -20.26 -27.63 11.88
CA ASN A 176 -21.25 -28.54 11.29
C ASN A 176 -21.68 -28.04 9.90
N ASN A 177 -22.02 -26.76 9.79
CA ASN A 177 -22.44 -26.14 8.55
C ASN A 177 -21.37 -26.21 7.45
N LEU A 178 -20.12 -25.90 7.79
CA LEU A 178 -19.00 -25.96 6.85
C LEU A 178 -18.73 -27.37 6.32
N MET A 179 -18.97 -28.40 7.14
CA MET A 179 -18.66 -29.80 6.80
C MET A 179 -19.81 -30.51 6.08
N TYR A 180 -21.06 -30.17 6.41
CA TYR A 180 -22.21 -31.01 6.03
C TYR A 180 -23.32 -30.25 5.32
N GLU A 181 -23.38 -28.92 5.40
CA GLU A 181 -24.45 -28.14 4.77
C GLU A 181 -24.05 -27.60 3.39
N LYS A 182 -25.06 -27.45 2.53
CA LYS A 182 -24.90 -26.77 1.25
C LYS A 182 -25.09 -25.27 1.46
N LEU A 183 -23.98 -24.56 1.67
CA LEU A 183 -23.99 -23.13 1.92
C LEU A 183 -24.14 -22.31 0.64
N GLU A 184 -24.83 -21.17 0.74
CA GLU A 184 -24.74 -20.12 -0.27
C GLU A 184 -23.42 -19.34 -0.11
N ASN A 185 -23.09 -18.51 -1.11
CA ASN A 185 -21.81 -17.78 -1.08
C ASN A 185 -21.70 -16.90 0.17
N ASP A 186 -22.76 -16.19 0.54
CA ASP A 186 -22.74 -15.21 1.64
C ASP A 186 -22.50 -15.94 2.97
N GLU A 187 -23.20 -17.06 3.15
CA GLU A 187 -23.06 -17.93 4.31
C GLU A 187 -21.64 -18.50 4.38
N MET A 188 -21.14 -19.09 3.30
CA MET A 188 -19.79 -19.65 3.24
C MET A 188 -18.73 -18.63 3.66
N TRP A 189 -18.77 -17.41 3.11
CA TRP A 189 -17.82 -16.36 3.49
C TRP A 189 -17.89 -16.01 4.97
N TRP A 190 -19.10 -15.83 5.52
CA TRP A 190 -19.25 -15.50 6.93
C TRP A 190 -18.72 -16.58 7.87
N HIS A 191 -18.95 -17.86 7.53
CA HIS A 191 -18.42 -18.97 8.31
C HIS A 191 -16.88 -19.00 8.25
N ILE A 192 -16.28 -18.80 7.07
CA ILE A 192 -14.82 -18.71 6.93
C ILE A 192 -14.25 -17.54 7.76
N ARG A 193 -14.88 -16.36 7.68
CA ARG A 193 -14.42 -15.18 8.45
C ARG A 193 -14.50 -15.44 9.95
N TYR A 194 -15.59 -16.06 10.43
CA TYR A 194 -15.70 -16.44 11.82
C TYR A 194 -14.53 -17.35 12.25
N CYS A 195 -14.18 -18.36 11.43
CA CYS A 195 -13.05 -19.24 11.72
C CYS A 195 -11.71 -18.49 11.75
N ILE A 196 -11.49 -17.51 10.86
CA ILE A 196 -10.29 -16.66 10.89
C ILE A 196 -10.26 -15.82 12.17
N ASP A 197 -11.37 -15.16 12.50
CA ASP A 197 -11.46 -14.21 13.62
C ASP A 197 -11.33 -14.92 14.99
N HIS A 198 -11.73 -16.19 15.08
CA HIS A 198 -11.66 -17.01 16.29
C HIS A 198 -10.50 -18.03 16.28
N GLU A 199 -9.59 -17.94 15.31
CA GLU A 199 -8.41 -18.82 15.19
C GLU A 199 -8.72 -20.33 15.15
N ILE A 200 -9.86 -20.71 14.58
CA ILE A 200 -10.28 -22.11 14.45
C ILE A 200 -9.42 -22.81 13.41
N ARG A 201 -8.78 -23.93 13.77
CA ARG A 201 -7.86 -24.71 12.91
C ARG A 201 -8.48 -26.05 12.46
N GLY A 202 -7.81 -26.76 11.55
CA GLY A 202 -8.22 -28.10 11.10
C GLY A 202 -9.17 -28.10 9.90
N LEU A 203 -9.38 -26.94 9.26
CA LEU A 203 -10.22 -26.79 8.06
C LEU A 203 -9.38 -26.48 6.80
N GLU A 204 -8.06 -26.65 6.87
CA GLU A 204 -7.12 -26.21 5.83
C GLU A 204 -7.43 -26.85 4.46
N GLU A 205 -7.70 -28.16 4.43
CA GLU A 205 -8.06 -28.87 3.19
C GLU A 205 -9.36 -28.35 2.58
N LEU A 206 -10.39 -28.13 3.41
CA LEU A 206 -11.66 -27.53 2.98
C LEU A 206 -11.42 -26.14 2.37
N MET A 207 -10.62 -25.30 3.04
CA MET A 207 -10.35 -23.95 2.57
C MET A 207 -9.54 -23.93 1.27
N VAL A 208 -8.57 -24.84 1.10
CA VAL A 208 -7.86 -25.00 -0.18
C VAL A 208 -8.84 -25.36 -1.29
N ASN A 209 -9.76 -26.29 -1.05
CA ASN A 209 -10.77 -26.72 -2.02
C ASN A 209 -11.74 -25.58 -2.38
N VAL A 210 -12.21 -24.83 -1.38
CA VAL A 210 -13.07 -23.65 -1.59
C VAL A 210 -12.33 -22.58 -2.40
N ALA A 211 -11.07 -22.28 -2.07
CA ALA A 211 -10.27 -21.26 -2.75
C ALA A 211 -10.03 -21.58 -4.24
N LYS A 212 -9.83 -22.87 -4.58
CA LYS A 212 -9.61 -23.32 -5.96
C LYS A 212 -10.89 -23.45 -6.78
N ASN A 213 -12.02 -23.75 -6.14
CA ASN A 213 -13.27 -24.00 -6.85
C ASN A 213 -13.83 -22.71 -7.48
N GLY A 214 -13.81 -22.67 -8.83
CA GLY A 214 -14.30 -21.54 -9.62
C GLY A 214 -15.80 -21.31 -9.59
N GLN A 215 -16.60 -22.20 -9.00
CA GLN A 215 -18.05 -22.00 -8.80
C GLN A 215 -18.34 -21.00 -7.68
N TRP A 216 -17.45 -20.90 -6.69
CA TRP A 216 -17.54 -19.87 -5.65
C TRP A 216 -17.18 -18.51 -6.22
N LYS A 217 -17.85 -17.48 -5.72
CA LYS A 217 -17.50 -16.09 -6.05
C LYS A 217 -16.10 -15.76 -5.53
N ALA A 218 -15.42 -14.83 -6.20
CA ALA A 218 -14.03 -14.46 -5.91
C ALA A 218 -13.76 -14.07 -4.45
N TRP A 219 -14.73 -13.46 -3.75
CA TRP A 219 -14.62 -13.09 -2.34
C TRP A 219 -14.65 -14.27 -1.37
N VAL A 220 -15.49 -15.27 -1.64
CA VAL A 220 -15.49 -16.52 -0.87
C VAL A 220 -14.13 -17.19 -1.02
N ARG A 221 -13.66 -17.30 -2.28
CA ARG A 221 -12.39 -17.92 -2.62
C ARG A 221 -11.20 -17.23 -1.96
N GLN A 222 -11.22 -15.90 -1.90
CA GLN A 222 -10.16 -15.13 -1.25
C GLN A 222 -10.19 -15.29 0.27
N ALA A 223 -11.38 -15.28 0.91
CA ALA A 223 -11.47 -15.54 2.35
C ALA A 223 -10.92 -16.94 2.70
N ALA A 224 -11.20 -17.93 1.86
CA ALA A 224 -10.63 -19.27 2.03
C ALA A 224 -9.10 -19.28 1.83
N ALA A 225 -8.58 -18.56 0.82
CA ALA A 225 -7.15 -18.41 0.62
C ALA A 225 -6.47 -17.69 1.80
N GLU A 226 -7.10 -16.67 2.38
CA GLU A 226 -6.62 -15.96 3.56
C GLU A 226 -6.54 -16.89 4.78
N TYR A 227 -7.58 -17.68 5.02
CA TYR A 227 -7.55 -18.71 6.06
C TYR A 227 -6.33 -19.62 5.90
N ALA A 228 -6.14 -20.15 4.68
CA ALA A 228 -5.00 -20.99 4.36
C ALA A 228 -3.68 -20.25 4.62
N CYS A 229 -3.56 -18.99 4.18
CA CYS A 229 -2.35 -18.19 4.42
C CYS A 229 -2.04 -17.97 5.91
N ARG A 230 -3.07 -17.93 6.77
CA ARG A 230 -2.92 -17.73 8.21
C ARG A 230 -2.50 -19.00 8.95
N PHE A 231 -2.98 -20.16 8.52
CA PHE A 231 -2.84 -21.41 9.28
C PHE A 231 -1.89 -22.45 8.64
N MET A 232 -1.45 -22.23 7.40
CA MET A 232 -0.53 -23.13 6.69
C MET A 232 0.85 -22.48 6.48
N ASP A 233 1.90 -23.29 6.44
CA ASP A 233 3.24 -22.81 6.11
C ASP A 233 3.40 -22.53 4.61
N VAL A 234 4.39 -21.70 4.26
CA VAL A 234 4.68 -21.28 2.88
C VAL A 234 4.92 -22.48 1.94
N GLY A 235 5.52 -23.56 2.43
CA GLY A 235 5.79 -24.75 1.64
C GLY A 235 4.51 -25.43 1.20
N THR A 236 3.63 -25.68 2.15
CA THR A 236 2.31 -26.26 1.90
C THR A 236 1.47 -25.34 1.02
N ILE A 237 1.49 -24.02 1.25
CA ILE A 237 0.79 -23.05 0.38
C ILE A 237 1.28 -23.11 -1.06
N CYS A 238 2.59 -23.20 -1.28
CA CYS A 238 3.16 -23.29 -2.63
C CYS A 238 2.73 -24.55 -3.38
N ILE A 239 2.60 -25.68 -2.67
CA ILE A 239 2.27 -26.98 -3.26
C ILE A 239 0.76 -27.13 -3.39
N GLU A 240 0.04 -26.91 -2.30
CA GLU A 240 -1.36 -27.26 -2.15
C GLU A 240 -2.31 -26.13 -2.51
N LEU A 241 -1.93 -24.85 -2.42
CA LEU A 241 -2.85 -23.75 -2.75
C LEU A 241 -2.50 -23.09 -4.08
N LEU A 242 -1.32 -22.49 -4.17
CA LEU A 242 -0.90 -21.64 -5.30
C LEU A 242 -0.96 -22.36 -6.64
N SER A 243 -0.64 -23.67 -6.68
CA SER A 243 -0.68 -24.50 -7.88
C SER A 243 -2.06 -24.55 -8.56
N GLY A 244 -3.15 -24.31 -7.82
CA GLY A 244 -4.53 -24.31 -8.33
C GLY A 244 -5.18 -22.93 -8.37
N LEU A 245 -4.45 -21.85 -8.11
CA LEU A 245 -4.97 -20.48 -8.17
C LEU A 245 -4.57 -19.80 -9.49
N HIS A 246 -5.40 -18.84 -9.91
CA HIS A 246 -5.17 -18.09 -11.14
C HIS A 246 -5.46 -16.58 -10.97
N GLY A 247 -4.83 -15.79 -11.82
CA GLY A 247 -5.03 -14.35 -11.96
C GLY A 247 -4.69 -13.58 -10.69
N LYS A 248 -5.57 -12.63 -10.33
CA LYS A 248 -5.36 -11.73 -9.18
C LYS A 248 -5.24 -12.49 -7.85
N LEU A 249 -5.98 -13.58 -7.67
CA LEU A 249 -5.97 -14.36 -6.43
C LEU A 249 -4.64 -15.10 -6.22
N PHE A 250 -4.02 -15.59 -7.29
CA PHE A 250 -2.68 -16.18 -7.23
C PHE A 250 -1.65 -15.18 -6.69
N TYR A 251 -1.56 -13.99 -7.29
CA TYR A 251 -0.60 -12.98 -6.86
C TYR A 251 -0.88 -12.41 -5.47
N TRP A 252 -2.16 -12.22 -5.12
CA TRP A 252 -2.54 -11.80 -3.78
C TRP A 252 -2.09 -12.82 -2.72
N THR A 253 -2.28 -14.12 -2.99
CA THR A 253 -1.85 -15.21 -2.10
C THR A 253 -0.34 -15.27 -1.99
N ALA A 254 0.37 -15.16 -3.12
CA ALA A 254 1.83 -15.15 -3.15
C ALA A 254 2.41 -13.98 -2.33
N GLU A 255 1.79 -12.80 -2.40
CA GLU A 255 2.23 -11.61 -1.69
C GLU A 255 2.21 -11.75 -0.16
N GLN A 256 1.33 -12.60 0.39
CA GLN A 256 1.28 -12.88 1.83
C GLN A 256 2.58 -13.54 2.34
N PHE A 257 3.33 -14.19 1.46
CA PHE A 257 4.53 -14.96 1.80
C PHE A 257 5.82 -14.38 1.23
N ILE A 258 5.78 -13.23 0.55
CA ILE A 258 6.97 -12.68 -0.13
C ILE A 258 8.16 -12.46 0.83
N ASP A 259 7.90 -12.06 2.08
CA ASP A 259 8.95 -11.80 3.07
C ASP A 259 9.68 -13.06 3.53
N THR A 260 9.09 -14.24 3.33
CA THR A 260 9.77 -15.52 3.59
C THR A 260 10.95 -15.74 2.63
N ARG A 261 10.94 -15.07 1.46
CA ARG A 261 11.90 -15.26 0.36
C ARG A 261 12.10 -16.73 -0.02
N ASP A 262 11.08 -17.56 0.20
CA ASP A 262 11.14 -19.01 -0.02
C ASP A 262 11.38 -19.32 -1.51
N LYS A 263 12.33 -20.21 -1.78
CA LYS A 263 12.70 -20.61 -3.14
C LYS A 263 11.51 -21.25 -3.89
N ARG A 264 10.66 -22.00 -3.20
CA ARG A 264 9.46 -22.64 -3.78
C ARG A 264 8.47 -21.60 -4.28
N LEU A 265 8.27 -20.51 -3.51
CA LEU A 265 7.42 -19.39 -3.93
C LEU A 265 7.96 -18.73 -5.19
N LYS A 266 9.28 -18.49 -5.22
CA LYS A 266 9.98 -17.93 -6.39
C LYS A 266 9.79 -18.80 -7.64
N ASP A 267 9.91 -20.12 -7.49
CA ASP A 267 9.73 -21.08 -8.57
C ASP A 267 8.26 -21.12 -9.05
N GLN A 268 7.28 -21.05 -8.13
CA GLN A 268 5.86 -20.92 -8.47
C GLN A 268 5.57 -19.66 -9.28
N LEU A 269 6.08 -18.50 -8.87
CA LEU A 269 5.92 -17.23 -9.59
C LEU A 269 6.47 -17.33 -11.03
N ARG A 270 7.68 -17.88 -11.18
CA ARG A 270 8.34 -18.04 -12.49
C ARG A 270 7.60 -19.03 -13.38
N ASN A 271 7.16 -20.15 -12.83
CA ASN A 271 6.41 -21.14 -13.60
C ASN A 271 5.06 -20.56 -14.05
N TYR A 272 4.35 -19.88 -13.16
CA TYR A 272 3.07 -19.27 -13.47
C TYR A 272 3.15 -18.30 -14.67
N ALA A 273 4.10 -17.37 -14.67
CA ALA A 273 4.25 -16.42 -15.78
C ALA A 273 4.79 -17.05 -17.08
N ARG A 274 5.49 -18.19 -17.01
CA ARG A 274 5.83 -18.96 -18.21
C ARG A 274 4.61 -19.61 -18.85
N TYR A 275 3.67 -20.10 -18.04
CA TYR A 275 2.45 -20.74 -18.52
C TYR A 275 1.37 -19.73 -18.95
N TYR A 276 1.30 -18.56 -18.32
CA TYR A 276 0.30 -17.54 -18.60
C TYR A 276 0.93 -16.27 -19.19
N THR A 277 0.71 -16.06 -20.48
CA THR A 277 1.20 -14.87 -21.20
C THR A 277 0.69 -13.57 -20.59
N GLY A 278 1.54 -12.54 -20.54
CA GLY A 278 1.16 -11.21 -20.06
C GLY A 278 1.19 -11.05 -18.54
N GLN A 279 1.80 -12.01 -17.82
CA GLN A 279 1.96 -12.01 -16.37
C GLN A 279 3.39 -11.67 -15.92
N GLU A 280 4.28 -11.33 -16.86
CA GLU A 280 5.71 -11.14 -16.63
C GLU A 280 5.97 -9.95 -15.69
N MET A 281 5.23 -8.86 -15.87
CA MET A 281 5.37 -7.68 -14.99
C MET A 281 4.89 -7.97 -13.57
N GLN A 282 3.78 -8.70 -13.39
CA GLN A 282 3.30 -9.09 -12.06
C GLN A 282 4.29 -10.03 -11.36
N GLN A 283 4.86 -10.97 -12.09
CA GLN A 283 5.96 -11.81 -11.59
C GLN A 283 7.14 -10.94 -11.13
N ASP A 284 7.58 -10.00 -11.96
CA ASP A 284 8.73 -9.15 -11.65
C ASP A 284 8.48 -8.26 -10.44
N VAL A 285 7.26 -7.74 -10.27
CA VAL A 285 6.85 -7.02 -9.08
C VAL A 285 6.98 -7.88 -7.82
N CYS A 286 6.46 -9.11 -7.83
CA CYS A 286 6.61 -10.01 -6.68
C CYS A 286 8.09 -10.30 -6.40
N LEU A 287 8.89 -10.55 -7.43
CA LEU A 287 10.31 -10.79 -7.30
C LEU A 287 11.06 -9.60 -6.69
N VAL A 288 10.74 -8.37 -7.11
CA VAL A 288 11.31 -7.16 -6.48
C VAL A 288 10.99 -7.11 -4.99
N LYS A 289 9.73 -7.36 -4.60
CA LYS A 289 9.36 -7.38 -3.18
C LYS A 289 10.07 -8.51 -2.41
N MET A 290 10.39 -9.63 -3.07
CA MET A 290 11.24 -10.70 -2.52
C MET A 290 12.74 -10.33 -2.45
N GLN A 291 13.11 -9.08 -2.81
CA GLN A 291 14.49 -8.59 -2.91
C GLN A 291 15.31 -9.32 -3.99
N ASP A 292 14.67 -9.81 -5.05
CA ASP A 292 15.32 -10.51 -6.15
C ASP A 292 15.96 -9.54 -7.17
N LYS A 293 17.28 -9.66 -7.34
CA LYS A 293 18.06 -8.83 -8.26
C LYS A 293 17.58 -8.91 -9.71
N ASP A 294 17.19 -10.09 -10.19
CA ASP A 294 16.75 -10.25 -11.57
C ASP A 294 15.41 -9.58 -11.83
N GLY A 295 14.48 -9.64 -10.86
CA GLY A 295 13.22 -8.89 -10.89
C GLY A 295 13.48 -7.38 -11.03
N VAL A 296 14.37 -6.82 -10.20
CA VAL A 296 14.68 -5.38 -10.26
C VAL A 296 15.30 -5.02 -11.61
N ARG A 297 16.24 -5.82 -12.11
CA ARG A 297 16.89 -5.59 -13.43
C ARG A 297 15.90 -5.62 -14.59
N ARG A 298 14.91 -6.51 -14.57
CA ARG A 298 13.88 -6.57 -15.62
C ARG A 298 12.97 -5.35 -15.59
N ILE A 299 12.56 -4.89 -14.40
CA ILE A 299 11.83 -3.63 -14.25
C ILE A 299 12.69 -2.46 -14.73
N CYS A 300 13.96 -2.37 -14.34
CA CYS A 300 14.88 -1.33 -14.81
C CYS A 300 14.94 -1.29 -16.35
N GLY A 301 15.21 -2.44 -16.99
CA GLY A 301 15.29 -2.52 -18.45
C GLY A 301 13.97 -2.16 -19.15
N TYR A 302 12.82 -2.46 -18.54
CA TYR A 302 11.52 -2.03 -19.04
C TYR A 302 11.37 -0.50 -19.00
N LEU A 303 11.76 0.14 -17.89
CA LEU A 303 11.68 1.59 -17.71
C LEU A 303 12.66 2.35 -18.62
N GLU A 304 13.88 1.82 -18.78
CA GLU A 304 14.88 2.36 -19.69
C GLU A 304 14.40 2.36 -21.15
N ARG A 305 13.73 1.27 -21.59
CA ARG A 305 13.18 1.16 -22.95
C ARG A 305 12.01 2.10 -23.18
N LEU A 306 11.10 2.20 -22.23
CA LEU A 306 9.90 3.03 -22.40
C LEU A 306 10.16 4.52 -22.19
N LYS A 307 11.25 4.89 -21.49
CA LYS A 307 11.59 6.27 -21.10
C LYS A 307 10.47 7.01 -20.36
N ARG A 308 9.51 6.25 -19.84
CA ARG A 308 8.37 6.74 -19.08
C ARG A 308 7.88 5.63 -18.17
N MET A 309 7.37 6.01 -17.02
CA MET A 309 6.61 5.08 -16.20
C MET A 309 5.25 4.81 -16.86
N SER A 310 4.89 3.53 -17.05
CA SER A 310 3.53 3.19 -17.52
C SER A 310 2.49 3.50 -16.45
N ARG A 311 1.22 3.59 -16.86
CA ARG A 311 0.09 3.60 -15.92
C ARG A 311 0.12 2.32 -15.07
N THR A 312 -0.46 2.40 -13.87
CA THR A 312 -0.59 1.31 -12.89
C THR A 312 -0.87 -0.03 -13.58
N VAL A 313 -0.11 -1.07 -13.24
CA VAL A 313 -0.44 -2.44 -13.62
C VAL A 313 -1.35 -2.97 -12.51
N GLU A 314 -2.62 -3.25 -12.80
CA GLU A 314 -3.47 -3.87 -11.79
C GLU A 314 -3.20 -5.38 -11.74
N PRO A 315 -3.10 -6.01 -10.54
CA PRO A 315 -3.34 -5.44 -9.21
C PRO A 315 -2.10 -4.90 -8.46
N MET A 316 -0.88 -4.97 -9.03
CA MET A 316 0.38 -4.63 -8.35
C MET A 316 1.22 -3.58 -9.09
N ASP A 317 1.69 -2.57 -8.37
CA ASP A 317 2.41 -1.43 -8.95
C ASP A 317 3.94 -1.58 -8.84
N PRO A 318 4.69 -1.56 -9.96
CA PRO A 318 6.14 -1.69 -9.95
C PRO A 318 6.86 -0.55 -9.21
N ILE A 319 6.28 0.66 -9.17
CA ILE A 319 6.86 1.77 -8.40
C ILE A 319 6.79 1.46 -6.91
N LEU A 320 5.64 0.97 -6.43
CA LEU A 320 5.46 0.64 -5.01
C LEU A 320 6.38 -0.50 -4.60
N ALA A 321 6.57 -1.49 -5.48
CA ALA A 321 7.51 -2.58 -5.25
C ALA A 321 8.96 -2.08 -5.11
N ILE A 322 9.41 -1.16 -5.96
CA ILE A 322 10.73 -0.53 -5.82
C ILE A 322 10.86 0.16 -4.47
N GLY A 323 9.82 0.88 -4.03
CA GLY A 323 9.83 1.58 -2.73
C GLY A 323 9.89 0.69 -1.50
N GLU A 324 9.69 -0.62 -1.66
CA GLU A 324 9.80 -1.66 -0.62
C GLU A 324 11.18 -2.34 -0.58
N ILE A 325 12.11 -1.98 -1.48
CA ILE A 325 13.48 -2.49 -1.44
C ILE A 325 14.18 -2.03 -0.16
N GLU A 326 14.85 -2.96 0.50
CA GLU A 326 15.60 -2.75 1.74
C GLU A 326 16.97 -3.46 1.73
N SER A 327 17.23 -4.35 0.77
CA SER A 327 18.51 -5.07 0.67
C SER A 327 19.62 -4.18 0.10
N ALA A 328 20.74 -4.08 0.83
CA ALA A 328 21.94 -3.39 0.36
C ALA A 328 22.54 -4.00 -0.92
N GLU A 329 22.28 -5.29 -1.19
CA GLU A 329 22.73 -5.98 -2.41
C GLU A 329 22.10 -5.41 -3.69
N LEU A 330 20.98 -4.68 -3.55
CA LEU A 330 20.24 -4.06 -4.65
C LEU A 330 20.60 -2.57 -4.84
N LEU A 331 21.59 -2.04 -4.11
CA LEU A 331 22.01 -0.64 -4.22
C LEU A 331 22.47 -0.27 -5.62
N GLU A 332 23.14 -1.19 -6.32
CA GLU A 332 23.57 -0.95 -7.71
C GLU A 332 22.36 -0.69 -8.62
N GLU A 333 21.32 -1.53 -8.52
CA GLU A 333 20.07 -1.38 -9.27
C GLU A 333 19.30 -0.11 -8.87
N LEU A 334 19.18 0.19 -7.58
CA LEU A 334 18.59 1.45 -7.11
C LEU A 334 19.35 2.66 -7.68
N GLY A 335 20.67 2.57 -7.73
CA GLY A 335 21.51 3.57 -8.36
C GLY A 335 21.22 3.76 -9.85
N ARG A 336 21.03 2.68 -10.62
CA ARG A 336 20.66 2.75 -12.04
C ARG A 336 19.30 3.43 -12.25
N LEU A 337 18.33 3.13 -11.38
CA LEU A 337 17.02 3.80 -11.41
C LEU A 337 17.13 5.30 -11.07
N THR A 338 17.99 5.67 -10.13
CA THR A 338 18.30 7.07 -9.85
C THR A 338 18.93 7.76 -11.07
N ASP A 339 19.88 7.10 -11.75
CA ASP A 339 20.48 7.64 -12.97
C ASP A 339 19.45 7.82 -14.10
N LEU A 340 18.52 6.87 -14.24
CA LEU A 340 17.40 6.95 -15.17
C LEU A 340 16.48 8.14 -14.86
N LEU A 341 16.14 8.35 -13.59
CA LEU A 341 15.31 9.47 -13.12
C LEU A 341 15.95 10.84 -13.39
N MET A 342 17.28 10.89 -13.54
CA MET A 342 18.03 12.12 -13.87
C MET A 342 18.18 12.35 -15.38
N ARG A 343 17.70 11.46 -16.25
CA ARG A 343 17.76 11.70 -17.70
C ARG A 343 16.69 12.70 -18.13
N ASP A 344 17.07 13.63 -18.99
CA ASP A 344 16.17 14.70 -19.47
C ASP A 344 15.00 14.15 -20.31
N ASP A 345 15.17 12.97 -20.92
CA ASP A 345 14.15 12.29 -21.73
C ASP A 345 13.26 11.33 -20.92
N PHE A 346 13.52 11.15 -19.62
CA PHE A 346 12.72 10.30 -18.75
C PHE A 346 11.55 11.06 -18.14
N ARG A 347 10.34 10.52 -18.29
CA ARG A 347 9.12 11.08 -17.68
C ARG A 347 8.71 10.28 -16.46
N ASP A 348 8.87 10.90 -15.28
CA ASP A 348 8.35 10.35 -14.03
C ASP A 348 6.80 10.33 -14.03
N ARG A 349 6.23 9.50 -13.18
CA ARG A 349 4.79 9.46 -12.91
C ARG A 349 4.37 10.74 -12.20
N LYS A 350 3.09 11.11 -12.39
CA LYS A 350 2.43 12.19 -11.64
C LYS A 350 2.74 12.07 -10.14
N TRP A 351 3.05 13.21 -9.51
CA TRP A 351 3.44 13.32 -8.10
C TRP A 351 4.79 12.65 -7.74
N ASN A 352 5.73 12.62 -8.68
CA ASN A 352 7.11 12.16 -8.46
C ASN A 352 7.20 10.68 -8.02
N GLY A 353 6.43 9.81 -8.67
CA GLY A 353 6.24 8.42 -8.22
C GLY A 353 7.54 7.63 -8.08
N LEU A 354 8.41 7.62 -9.10
CA LEU A 354 9.69 6.90 -9.02
C LEU A 354 10.64 7.57 -8.03
N GLN A 355 10.68 8.91 -8.01
CA GLN A 355 11.51 9.63 -7.02
C GLN A 355 11.11 9.27 -5.58
N ALA A 356 9.82 9.24 -5.28
CA ALA A 356 9.32 8.89 -3.95
C ALA A 356 9.62 7.43 -3.59
N ALA A 357 9.47 6.51 -4.54
CA ALA A 357 9.88 5.13 -4.34
C ALA A 357 11.39 5.00 -4.07
N LEU A 358 12.23 5.71 -4.80
CA LEU A 358 13.69 5.69 -4.58
C LEU A 358 14.09 6.29 -3.24
N VAL A 359 13.49 7.41 -2.84
CA VAL A 359 13.69 7.97 -1.49
C VAL A 359 13.30 6.95 -0.41
N SER A 360 12.17 6.26 -0.60
CA SER A 360 11.72 5.22 0.34
C SER A 360 12.68 4.04 0.40
N ALA A 361 13.09 3.51 -0.75
CA ALA A 361 13.99 2.37 -0.83
C ALA A 361 15.37 2.68 -0.26
N LEU A 362 15.96 3.81 -0.64
CA LEU A 362 17.27 4.23 -0.16
C LEU A 362 17.26 4.53 1.33
N ALA A 363 16.18 5.12 1.85
CA ALA A 363 16.01 5.31 3.29
C ALA A 363 15.91 3.96 4.03
N ARG A 364 15.15 2.99 3.52
CA ARG A 364 15.05 1.64 4.11
C ARG A 364 16.40 0.93 4.17
N VAL A 365 17.16 0.96 3.06
CA VAL A 365 18.52 0.40 3.03
C VAL A 365 19.41 1.13 4.04
N ALA A 366 19.41 2.46 4.04
CA ALA A 366 20.22 3.25 4.96
C ALA A 366 19.84 3.08 6.44
N SER A 367 18.59 2.74 6.74
CA SER A 367 18.13 2.45 8.12
C SER A 367 18.60 1.10 8.66
N ALA A 368 19.18 0.22 7.82
CA ALA A 368 19.65 -1.10 8.27
C ALA A 368 20.90 -1.02 9.17
N GLY A 369 21.72 0.02 9.02
CA GLY A 369 22.96 0.19 9.77
C GLY A 369 23.81 1.37 9.30
N GLU A 370 24.84 1.71 10.08
CA GLU A 370 25.75 2.82 9.77
C GLU A 370 26.51 2.59 8.45
N LYS A 371 26.94 1.35 8.20
CA LYS A 371 27.60 0.97 6.95
C LYS A 371 26.69 1.16 5.74
N GLU A 372 25.45 0.71 5.82
CA GLU A 372 24.48 0.85 4.74
C GLU A 372 24.10 2.31 4.51
N TYR A 373 24.02 3.11 5.58
CA TYR A 373 23.85 4.57 5.50
C TYR A 373 25.00 5.22 4.71
N GLU A 374 26.26 4.91 5.05
CA GLU A 374 27.43 5.42 4.35
C GLU A 374 27.41 5.05 2.87
N GLN A 375 27.09 3.79 2.55
CA GLN A 375 26.98 3.31 1.17
C GLN A 375 25.92 4.08 0.37
N VAL A 376 24.75 4.34 0.96
CA VAL A 376 23.69 5.15 0.32
C VAL A 376 24.15 6.59 0.10
N MET A 377 24.81 7.20 1.09
CA MET A 377 25.30 8.57 0.97
C MET A 377 26.43 8.70 -0.06
N GLU A 378 27.34 7.72 -0.15
CA GLU A 378 28.37 7.65 -1.17
C GLU A 378 27.73 7.51 -2.56
N LEU A 379 26.77 6.59 -2.70
CA LEU A 379 26.03 6.34 -3.93
C LEU A 379 25.39 7.62 -4.50
N MET A 380 24.77 8.43 -3.62
CA MET A 380 24.18 9.71 -3.99
C MET A 380 25.23 10.78 -4.30
N THR A 381 26.32 10.83 -3.51
CA THR A 381 27.44 11.77 -3.71
C THR A 381 28.10 11.60 -5.07
N VAL A 382 28.39 10.35 -5.46
CA VAL A 382 28.98 10.01 -6.76
C VAL A 382 28.09 10.49 -7.90
N ARG A 383 26.77 10.35 -7.77
CA ARG A 383 25.79 10.80 -8.77
C ARG A 383 25.67 12.30 -8.85
N ALA A 384 25.67 12.99 -7.71
CA ALA A 384 25.66 14.45 -7.67
C ALA A 384 26.89 15.02 -8.40
N LYS A 385 28.08 14.45 -8.17
CA LYS A 385 29.32 14.83 -8.88
C LYS A 385 29.21 14.66 -10.40
N ARG A 386 28.55 13.60 -10.88
CA ARG A 386 28.36 13.33 -12.32
C ARG A 386 27.36 14.28 -12.99
N CYS A 387 26.34 14.74 -12.27
CA CYS A 387 25.30 15.59 -12.83
C CYS A 387 25.79 17.03 -13.13
N GLY A 388 26.82 17.49 -12.41
CA GLY A 388 27.26 18.89 -12.44
C GLY A 388 26.22 19.85 -11.83
N PRO A 389 26.54 21.14 -11.69
CA PRO A 389 25.60 22.12 -11.14
C PRO A 389 24.35 22.25 -12.02
N GLY A 390 23.19 22.44 -11.39
CA GLY A 390 21.90 22.67 -12.05
C GLY A 390 20.76 21.81 -11.49
N LYS A 391 19.62 21.79 -12.21
CA LYS A 391 18.35 21.17 -11.75
C LYS A 391 18.47 19.71 -11.33
N ARG A 392 19.34 18.93 -11.97
CA ARG A 392 19.57 17.51 -11.63
C ARG A 392 20.29 17.36 -10.30
N MET A 393 21.27 18.21 -10.03
CA MET A 393 21.96 18.24 -8.75
C MET A 393 21.03 18.72 -7.63
N GLU A 394 20.23 19.75 -7.87
CA GLU A 394 19.19 20.20 -6.91
C GLU A 394 18.23 19.06 -6.57
N LYS A 395 17.72 18.33 -7.58
CA LYS A 395 16.84 17.17 -7.38
C LYS A 395 17.50 16.08 -6.53
N LEU A 396 18.77 15.75 -6.80
CA LEU A 396 19.52 14.76 -6.01
C LEU A 396 19.76 15.25 -4.56
N SER A 397 20.11 16.52 -4.38
CA SER A 397 20.26 17.13 -3.05
C SER A 397 18.97 17.04 -2.25
N CYS A 398 17.83 17.35 -2.87
CA CYS A 398 16.53 17.18 -2.23
C CYS A 398 16.27 15.72 -1.83
N MET A 399 16.55 14.76 -2.71
CA MET A 399 16.41 13.34 -2.36
C MET A 399 17.29 12.95 -1.16
N VAL A 400 18.54 13.45 -1.09
CA VAL A 400 19.45 13.18 0.05
C VAL A 400 18.90 13.75 1.35
N GLU A 401 18.39 14.98 1.34
CA GLU A 401 17.73 15.59 2.49
C GLU A 401 16.53 14.76 2.94
N ASP A 402 15.66 14.33 2.01
CA ASP A 402 14.48 13.54 2.32
C ASP A 402 14.83 12.14 2.88
N ILE A 403 15.89 11.51 2.36
CA ILE A 403 16.43 10.24 2.89
C ILE A 403 16.93 10.44 4.32
N ARG A 404 17.71 11.50 4.58
CA ARG A 404 18.25 11.78 5.92
C ARG A 404 17.13 12.04 6.92
N TRP A 405 16.14 12.82 6.51
CA TRP A 405 15.01 13.16 7.37
C TRP A 405 14.16 11.93 7.69
N ARG A 406 13.94 11.00 6.74
CA ARG A 406 13.26 9.72 7.01
C ARG A 406 13.92 8.88 8.12
N ILE A 407 15.23 9.02 8.29
CA ILE A 407 16.01 8.21 9.24
C ILE A 407 16.06 8.88 10.61
N ARG A 408 16.04 10.22 10.66
CA ARG A 408 16.38 11.00 11.88
C ARG A 408 15.29 11.98 12.35
N GLY A 409 14.25 12.22 11.55
CA GLY A 409 13.23 13.28 11.75
C GLY A 409 12.02 12.88 12.58
#